data_AF-A0AAW4KUI4-F1
#
_entry.id   AF-A0AAW4KUI4-F1
#
_cell.length_a   1.000
_cell.length_b   1.000
_cell.length_c   1.000
_cell.angle_alpha   90.00
_cell.angle_beta   90.00
_cell.angle_gamma   90.00
#
_symmetry.space_group_name_H-M   'P 1'
#
loop_
_entity.id
_entity.type
_entity.pdbx_description
1 polymer ?
#
loop_
_entity_poly.entity_id
_entity_poly.type
_entity_poly.pdbx_seq_one_letter_code
_entity_poly.pdbx_strand_id
1 'polypeptide(L)'
;AAGSATIGITLRQNLPLILHPQGLPRHHTPWELLTWKRVGDRLSVHNDSAYVVRLAPEVQLFPQGTLATLPRTYILPGEALVAKGEGALG
;
A
#
# COMPACT_ATOMS: atom_id res chain seq x y z
N ALA A 1 35.94 16.13 -40.91
CA ALA A 1 35.12 15.01 -40.41
C ALA A 1 34.61 15.38 -39.03
N ALA A 2 33.31 15.65 -38.87
CA ALA A 2 32.73 16.00 -37.58
C ALA A 2 32.31 14.71 -36.86
N GLY A 3 32.93 14.41 -35.72
CA GLY A 3 32.72 13.18 -34.97
C GLY A 3 31.33 13.12 -34.35
N SER A 4 30.62 12.03 -34.60
CA SER A 4 29.33 11.76 -33.98
C SER A 4 29.52 11.45 -32.49
N ALA A 5 29.04 12.32 -31.61
CA ALA A 5 28.97 12.03 -30.18
C ALA A 5 27.89 10.97 -29.92
N THR A 6 28.29 9.80 -29.41
CA THR A 6 27.36 8.73 -29.01
C THR A 6 27.03 8.88 -27.53
N ILE A 7 25.75 8.97 -27.20
CA ILE A 7 25.26 9.03 -25.81
C ILE A 7 24.75 7.64 -25.43
N GLY A 8 25.37 7.01 -24.44
CA GLY A 8 24.86 5.77 -23.84
C GLY A 8 23.83 6.09 -22.76
N ILE A 9 22.61 5.56 -22.90
CA ILE A 9 21.55 5.68 -21.88
C ILE A 9 21.42 4.35 -21.16
N THR A 10 21.52 4.35 -19.83
CA THR A 10 21.25 3.16 -19.01
C THR A 10 19.90 3.33 -18.31
N LEU A 11 18.97 2.40 -18.55
CA LEU A 11 17.66 2.37 -17.89
C LEU A 11 17.63 1.25 -16.83
N ARG A 12 17.24 1.60 -15.59
CA ARG A 12 17.00 0.63 -14.52
C ARG A 12 15.50 0.57 -14.22
N GLN A 13 14.93 -0.62 -14.23
CA GLN A 13 13.57 -0.87 -13.75
C GLN A 13 13.60 -1.63 -12.42
N ASN A 14 12.86 -1.13 -11.43
CA ASN A 14 12.64 -1.80 -10.16
C ASN A 14 11.23 -2.41 -10.19
N LEU A 15 11.12 -3.73 -10.37
CA LEU A 15 9.84 -4.44 -10.46
C LEU A 15 9.53 -5.15 -9.14
N PRO A 16 8.44 -4.81 -8.43
CA PRO A 16 8.07 -5.50 -7.19
C PRO A 16 7.44 -6.86 -7.47
N LEU A 17 8.08 -7.93 -7.00
CA LEU A 17 7.59 -9.31 -7.06
C LEU A 17 6.88 -9.71 -5.76
N ILE A 18 5.72 -10.36 -5.86
CA ILE A 18 5.05 -11.01 -4.72
C ILE A 18 5.21 -12.52 -4.88
N LEU A 19 5.85 -13.18 -3.91
CA LEU A 19 6.00 -14.63 -3.87
C LEU A 19 4.80 -15.24 -3.16
N HIS A 20 4.01 -16.02 -3.89
CA HIS A 20 2.85 -16.73 -3.36
C HIS A 20 3.26 -18.20 -3.07
N PRO A 21 3.24 -18.67 -1.81
CA PRO A 21 3.52 -20.07 -1.50
C PRO A 21 2.46 -21.00 -2.09
N GLN A 22 2.87 -22.21 -2.52
CA GLN A 22 2.00 -23.17 -3.22
C GLN A 22 0.73 -23.54 -2.44
N GLY A 23 0.76 -23.48 -1.10
CA GLY A 23 -0.36 -23.88 -0.23
C GLY A 23 -1.38 -22.78 0.07
N LEU A 24 -1.17 -21.55 -0.40
CA LEU A 24 -2.10 -20.45 -0.15
C LEU A 24 -3.13 -20.37 -1.31
N PRO A 25 -4.45 -20.48 -1.03
CA PRO A 25 -5.46 -20.40 -2.07
C PRO A 25 -5.44 -19.04 -2.76
N ARG A 26 -5.88 -18.97 -4.02
CA ARG A 26 -6.07 -17.68 -4.67
C ARG A 26 -7.26 -16.97 -4.04
N HIS A 27 -7.03 -15.76 -3.53
CA HIS A 27 -8.07 -14.89 -3.01
C HIS A 27 -8.10 -13.61 -3.84
N HIS A 28 -9.24 -13.30 -4.45
CA HIS A 28 -9.38 -12.16 -5.37
C HIS A 28 -9.60 -10.83 -4.66
N THR A 29 -10.14 -10.86 -3.43
CA THR A 29 -10.51 -9.67 -2.65
C THR A 29 -9.82 -9.62 -1.27
N PRO A 30 -8.49 -9.82 -1.17
CA PRO A 30 -7.82 -9.96 0.14
C PRO A 30 -7.91 -8.68 1.01
N TRP A 31 -8.26 -7.53 0.43
CA TRP A 31 -8.51 -6.28 1.16
C TRP A 31 -9.72 -6.36 2.10
N GLU A 32 -10.66 -7.28 1.87
CA GLU A 32 -11.82 -7.49 2.76
C GLU A 32 -11.40 -8.08 4.11
N LEU A 33 -10.22 -8.69 4.19
CA LEU A 33 -9.66 -9.26 5.43
C LEU A 33 -8.94 -8.20 6.30
N LEU A 34 -8.84 -6.96 5.81
CA LEU A 34 -8.20 -5.89 6.55
C LEU A 34 -9.07 -5.46 7.73
N THR A 35 -8.44 -5.38 8.91
CA THR A 35 -9.09 -4.88 10.11
C THR A 35 -8.66 -3.45 10.38
N TRP A 36 -9.63 -2.55 10.48
CA TRP A 36 -9.39 -1.14 10.79
C TRP A 36 -9.70 -0.86 12.27
N LYS A 37 -8.82 -0.09 12.92
CA LYS A 37 -8.99 0.35 14.30
C LYS A 37 -8.66 1.83 14.40
N ARG A 38 -9.49 2.58 15.13
CA ARG A 38 -9.23 3.99 15.45
C ARG A 38 -9.01 4.13 16.96
N VAL A 39 -7.92 4.77 17.35
CA VAL A 39 -7.62 5.12 18.74
C VAL A 39 -7.26 6.60 18.79
N GLY A 40 -8.17 7.44 19.29
CA GLY A 40 -8.06 8.89 19.20
C GLY A 40 -8.01 9.36 17.75
N ASP A 41 -6.98 10.13 17.40
CA ASP A 41 -6.71 10.59 16.03
C ASP A 41 -5.77 9.65 15.24
N ARG A 42 -5.59 8.41 15.70
CA ARG A 42 -4.81 7.40 14.99
C ARG A 42 -5.72 6.36 14.35
N LEU A 43 -5.70 6.28 13.02
CA LEU A 43 -6.31 5.20 12.26
C LEU A 43 -5.23 4.18 11.89
N SER A 44 -5.41 2.93 12.32
CA SER A 44 -4.53 1.81 11.95
C SER A 44 -5.29 0.77 11.14
N VAL A 45 -4.61 0.21 10.15
CA VAL A 45 -5.08 -0.93 9.34
C VAL A 45 -4.16 -2.11 9.58
N HIS A 46 -4.74 -3.26 9.88
CA HIS A 46 -4.05 -4.51 10.17
C HIS A 46 -4.38 -5.54 9.11
N ASN A 47 -3.34 -6.21 8.60
CA ASN A 47 -3.48 -7.35 7.71
C ASN A 47 -3.07 -8.62 8.44
N ASP A 48 -4.02 -9.27 9.10
CA ASP A 48 -3.78 -10.52 9.81
C ASP A 48 -3.78 -11.74 8.86
N SER A 49 -3.98 -11.51 7.56
CA SER A 49 -4.01 -12.55 6.53
C SER A 49 -2.62 -12.89 6.00
N ALA A 50 -2.53 -14.02 5.28
CA ALA A 50 -1.30 -14.43 4.58
C ALA A 50 -1.10 -13.74 3.22
N TYR A 51 -1.97 -12.79 2.82
CA TYR A 51 -1.94 -12.15 1.52
C TYR A 51 -1.26 -10.79 1.57
N VAL A 52 -0.54 -10.42 0.50
CA VAL A 52 -0.14 -9.02 0.29
C VAL A 52 -1.33 -8.27 -0.28
N VAL A 53 -1.76 -7.20 0.39
CA VAL A 53 -2.87 -6.36 -0.08
C VAL A 53 -2.31 -5.08 -0.70
N ARG A 54 -2.69 -4.77 -1.95
CA ARG A 54 -2.32 -3.52 -2.63
C ARG A 54 -3.52 -2.57 -2.67
N LEU A 55 -3.30 -1.32 -2.29
CA LEU A 55 -4.33 -0.30 -2.11
C LEU A 55 -3.81 1.04 -2.67
N ALA A 56 -4.72 1.94 -3.02
CA ALA A 56 -4.36 3.35 -3.14
C ALA A 56 -3.91 3.88 -1.76
N PRO A 57 -2.98 4.85 -1.70
CA PRO A 57 -2.50 5.37 -0.43
C PRO A 57 -3.57 6.24 0.27
N GLU A 58 -4.50 6.82 -0.48
CA GLU A 58 -5.57 7.66 0.04
C GLU A 58 -6.75 6.82 0.54
N VAL A 59 -7.23 7.15 1.73
CA VAL A 59 -8.36 6.51 2.42
C VAL A 59 -9.35 7.59 2.79
N GLN A 60 -10.59 7.44 2.35
CA GLN A 60 -11.68 8.32 2.73
C GLN A 60 -12.43 7.76 3.93
N LEU A 61 -12.54 8.58 4.97
CA LEU A 61 -13.24 8.25 6.20
C LEU A 61 -14.68 8.76 6.15
N PHE A 62 -15.62 7.87 6.48
CA PHE A 62 -17.03 8.20 6.57
C PHE A 62 -17.50 8.16 8.04
N PRO A 63 -18.44 9.04 8.44
CA PRO A 63 -19.21 9.95 7.59
C PRO A 63 -18.55 11.32 7.30
N GLN A 64 -17.44 11.68 7.96
CA GLN A 64 -16.89 13.04 7.90
C GLN A 64 -16.36 13.44 6.51
N GLY A 65 -16.07 12.48 5.63
CA GLY A 65 -15.47 12.73 4.32
C GLY A 65 -13.98 13.09 4.39
N THR A 66 -13.35 12.95 5.57
CA THR A 66 -11.94 13.30 5.80
C THR A 66 -11.03 12.33 5.07
N LEU A 67 -9.94 12.84 4.49
CA LEU A 67 -8.90 12.04 3.88
C LEU A 67 -7.81 11.68 4.89
N ALA A 68 -7.37 10.43 4.81
CA ALA A 68 -6.20 9.93 5.51
C ALA A 68 -5.29 9.19 4.53
N THR A 69 -3.98 9.29 4.75
CA THR A 69 -2.99 8.75 3.82
C THR A 69 -2.19 7.65 4.50
N LEU A 70 -2.17 6.47 3.88
CA LEU A 70 -1.30 5.35 4.22
C LEU A 70 0.15 5.67 3.79
N PRO A 71 1.15 5.20 4.54
CA PRO A 71 2.56 5.49 4.25
C PRO A 71 3.07 4.79 2.97
N ARG A 72 2.32 3.80 2.44
CA ARG A 72 2.65 3.03 1.24
C ARG A 72 1.39 2.40 0.63
N THR A 73 1.53 1.92 -0.60
CA THR A 73 0.44 1.36 -1.42
C THR A 73 0.23 -0.15 -1.25
N TYR A 74 0.80 -0.73 -0.20
CA TYR A 74 0.64 -2.15 0.12
C TYR A 74 0.78 -2.43 1.61
N ILE A 75 0.17 -3.53 2.05
CA ILE A 75 0.24 -4.05 3.42
C ILE A 75 0.70 -5.51 3.34
N LEU A 76 1.77 -5.85 4.07
CA LEU A 76 2.32 -7.20 4.10
C LEU A 76 1.52 -8.12 5.03
N PRO A 77 1.66 -9.44 4.91
CA PRO A 77 1.09 -10.40 5.87
C PRO A 77 1.57 -10.13 7.30
N GLY A 78 0.63 -10.11 8.25
CA GLY A 78 0.89 -9.84 9.67
C GLY A 78 1.25 -8.39 10.01
N GLU A 79 1.11 -7.47 9.06
CA GLU A 79 1.57 -6.10 9.20
C GLU A 79 0.46 -5.14 9.59
N ALA A 80 0.81 -4.13 10.38
CA ALA A 80 -0.04 -3.00 10.70
C ALA A 80 0.54 -1.69 10.15
N LEU A 81 -0.31 -0.89 9.51
CA LEU A 81 0.02 0.46 9.08
C LEU A 81 -0.83 1.48 9.83
N VAL A 82 -0.28 2.68 9.97
CA VAL A 82 -1.00 3.83 10.52
C VAL A 82 -1.23 4.84 9.40
N ALA A 83 -2.50 5.14 9.13
CA ALA A 83 -2.87 6.23 8.24
C ALA A 83 -2.74 7.57 8.97
N LYS A 84 -2.25 8.58 8.26
CA LYS A 84 -2.15 9.95 8.75
C LYS A 84 -3.32 10.76 8.20
N GLY A 85 -4.18 11.25 9.08
CA GLY A 85 -5.26 12.17 8.68
C GLY A 85 -4.71 13.55 8.30
N GLU A 86 -5.35 14.20 7.33
CA GLU A 86 -5.08 15.61 6.98
C GLU A 86 -5.77 16.59 7.96
N GLY A 87 -6.54 16.08 8.91
CA GLY A 87 -7.19 16.82 10.00
C GLY A 87 -7.49 15.91 11.21
N ALA A 88 -8.17 16.44 12.23
CA ALA A 88 -8.66 15.63 13.35
C ALA A 88 -9.59 14.54 12.79
N LEU A 89 -9.41 13.29 13.22
CA LEU A 89 -10.22 12.20 12.70
C LEU A 89 -11.67 12.26 13.23
N GLY A 90 -11.96 13.21 14.14
CA GLY A 90 -13.25 13.68 14.68
C GLY A 90 -14.47 12.88 14.31
#